data_AF-A0A813EK15-F1
#
_entry.id   AF-A0A813EK15-F1
#
_cell.length_a   1.000
_cell.length_b   1.000
_cell.length_c   1.000
_cell.angle_alpha   90.00
_cell.angle_beta   90.00
_cell.angle_gamma   90.00
#
_symmetry.space_group_name_H-M   'P 1'
#
loop_
_entity.id
_entity.type
_entity.pdbx_description
1 polymer ?
#
loop_
_entity_poly.entity_id
_entity_poly.type
_entity_poly.pdbx_seq_one_letter_code
_entity_poly.pdbx_strand_id
1 'polypeptide(L)'
;MAETEPSLLKEEVRAIYAKFVLADGGKLLDVSKPMAVYDSYELSFPTRSINFFLSHSWKTVAWLKYFGLRVVLYFWPSVLLGAAVSLLMTVLEFSEVLPLPIVSVVFPFGEGTLGFSMGFGWWLGVVVFVLVFFNGERFFGNTSCFLDRACIHQEDIVLKARGVAALHDMLVQSDKMVIMWQREYFTRLWCVFELAIYMKYKGTENIILLPLNHCIFTLFMMALHIIAAMGFGVMGPFVMFSPWLNDIVMDKFPTVAGHICASFSVSWVVFFVLYMISAPFVFHFFAMSIDDRRTLEKQIAEFTTNACECMDENDRPIVYKMIEHYFGTVSNFDAIVQKDMKKITSSILGANIMRYRTMLVMEFGHMLLTPELFVRARTTDPAMNLHVICGFLSMIFVTDMLAMSAIQFVVRLMHDSRNSFILATKWWLGPVVLSMIFATFTTSSLMILHPESPLKCVMPVCAVGLLLTYYIYRPQTLEEGGVSTPLDTPPKTESSLDTKLIRRINAVL
;
A
#
# COMPACT_ATOMS: atom_id res chain seq x y z
N MET A 1 -5.41 7.66 -52.83
CA MET A 1 -6.35 6.57 -52.48
C MET A 1 -5.66 5.74 -51.43
N ALA A 2 -5.94 6.04 -50.15
CA ALA A 2 -5.46 5.26 -49.03
C ALA A 2 -6.43 4.08 -48.88
N GLU A 3 -6.01 2.90 -49.33
CA GLU A 3 -6.75 1.67 -49.08
C GLU A 3 -6.81 1.48 -47.57
N THR A 4 -8.04 1.58 -47.04
CA THR A 4 -8.42 1.18 -45.70
C THR A 4 -8.14 -0.31 -45.55
N GLU A 5 -6.95 -0.66 -45.08
CA GLU A 5 -6.63 -2.01 -44.64
C GLU A 5 -7.68 -2.40 -43.59
N PRO A 6 -8.44 -3.48 -43.83
CA PRO A 6 -9.60 -3.81 -43.02
C PRO A 6 -9.18 -4.09 -41.58
N SER A 7 -10.07 -3.71 -40.68
CA SER A 7 -10.04 -3.74 -39.22
C SER A 7 -9.79 -5.11 -38.55
N LEU A 8 -9.12 -6.05 -39.19
CA LEU A 8 -8.87 -7.42 -38.68
C LEU A 8 -8.07 -7.41 -37.37
N LEU A 9 -7.13 -6.48 -37.19
CA LEU A 9 -6.38 -6.34 -35.93
C LEU A 9 -7.23 -5.78 -34.78
N LYS A 10 -8.36 -5.11 -35.07
CA LYS A 10 -9.21 -4.52 -34.01
C LYS A 10 -10.02 -5.55 -33.23
N GLU A 11 -10.17 -6.76 -33.75
CA GLU A 11 -10.88 -7.85 -33.05
C GLU A 11 -9.97 -8.62 -32.08
N GLU A 12 -8.66 -8.41 -32.14
CA GLU A 12 -7.68 -9.21 -31.38
C GLU A 12 -7.37 -8.63 -30.00
N VAL A 13 -7.62 -7.33 -29.77
CA VAL A 13 -7.45 -6.75 -28.44
C VAL A 13 -8.64 -7.09 -27.55
N ARG A 14 -8.35 -7.85 -26.50
CA ARG A 14 -9.35 -8.35 -25.55
C ARG A 14 -9.03 -7.88 -24.14
N ALA A 15 -10.09 -7.68 -23.36
CA ALA A 15 -10.01 -7.39 -21.94
C ALA A 15 -11.01 -8.26 -21.17
N ILE A 16 -10.77 -8.40 -19.88
CA ILE A 16 -11.69 -9.01 -18.91
C ILE A 16 -12.08 -7.96 -17.88
N TYR A 17 -13.29 -8.03 -17.34
CA TYR A 17 -13.64 -7.16 -16.22
C TYR A 17 -12.97 -7.62 -14.93
N ALA A 18 -12.39 -6.69 -14.16
CA ALA A 18 -11.68 -6.96 -12.91
C ALA A 18 -12.53 -7.74 -11.89
N LYS A 19 -13.86 -7.58 -11.92
CA LYS A 19 -14.79 -8.35 -11.08
C LYS A 19 -14.69 -9.87 -11.31
N PHE A 20 -14.42 -10.30 -12.54
CA PHE A 20 -14.23 -11.72 -12.87
C PHE A 20 -12.85 -12.21 -12.45
N VAL A 21 -11.83 -11.34 -12.54
CA VAL A 21 -10.48 -11.64 -12.03
C VAL A 21 -10.48 -11.81 -10.50
N LEU A 22 -11.29 -11.02 -9.80
CA LEU A 22 -11.43 -11.04 -8.34
C LEU A 22 -12.46 -12.05 -7.82
N ALA A 23 -13.28 -12.65 -8.69
CA ALA A 23 -14.28 -13.63 -8.29
C ALA A 23 -13.64 -14.82 -7.57
N ASP A 24 -14.38 -15.42 -6.64
CA ASP A 24 -13.97 -16.58 -5.86
C ASP A 24 -12.60 -16.42 -5.19
N GLY A 25 -12.32 -15.22 -4.66
CA GLY A 25 -11.04 -14.92 -3.98
C GLY A 25 -9.84 -14.86 -4.92
N GLY A 26 -10.06 -14.55 -6.21
CA GLY A 26 -8.99 -14.48 -7.20
C GLY A 26 -8.60 -15.84 -7.77
N LYS A 27 -9.55 -16.78 -7.88
CA LYS A 27 -9.31 -18.14 -8.40
C LYS A 27 -8.63 -18.13 -9.78
N LEU A 28 -8.94 -17.15 -10.63
CA LEU A 28 -8.34 -17.00 -11.96
C LEU A 28 -6.82 -16.69 -11.90
N LEU A 29 -6.35 -16.14 -10.78
CA LEU A 29 -4.95 -15.82 -10.52
C LEU A 29 -4.14 -17.04 -10.00
N ASP A 30 -4.77 -18.21 -9.80
CA ASP A 30 -4.16 -19.42 -9.25
C ASP A 30 -3.79 -20.43 -10.35
N VAL A 31 -2.50 -20.59 -10.62
CA VAL A 31 -1.97 -21.51 -11.65
C VAL A 31 -2.01 -22.97 -11.19
N SER A 32 -2.01 -23.22 -9.89
CA SER A 32 -1.99 -24.59 -9.36
C SER A 32 -3.26 -25.37 -9.69
N LYS A 33 -4.35 -24.65 -10.00
CA LYS A 33 -5.61 -25.24 -10.40
C LYS A 33 -5.61 -25.47 -11.92
N PRO A 34 -5.72 -26.74 -12.37
CA PRO A 34 -5.82 -27.04 -13.79
C PRO A 34 -7.01 -26.28 -14.36
N MET A 35 -6.80 -25.73 -15.55
CA MET A 35 -7.73 -24.82 -16.21
C MET A 35 -9.04 -25.50 -16.67
N ALA A 36 -9.11 -26.83 -16.52
CA ALA A 36 -10.11 -27.75 -17.04
C ALA A 36 -11.57 -27.56 -16.58
N VAL A 37 -11.94 -26.42 -16.01
CA VAL A 37 -13.31 -26.18 -15.50
C VAL A 37 -13.93 -24.87 -16.01
N TYR A 38 -13.16 -23.93 -16.57
CA TYR A 38 -13.73 -22.70 -17.12
C TYR A 38 -12.96 -22.24 -18.35
N ASP A 39 -13.68 -22.00 -19.44
CA ASP A 39 -13.17 -21.32 -20.62
C ASP A 39 -12.95 -19.84 -20.27
N SER A 40 -11.83 -19.53 -19.62
CA SER A 40 -11.50 -18.17 -19.17
C SER A 40 -11.42 -17.17 -20.33
N TYR A 41 -11.26 -17.67 -21.56
CA TYR A 41 -11.29 -16.86 -22.77
C TYR A 41 -12.68 -16.27 -23.05
N GLU A 42 -13.76 -17.01 -22.78
CA GLU A 42 -15.15 -16.54 -22.94
C GLU A 42 -15.51 -15.42 -21.96
N LEU A 43 -14.81 -15.31 -20.83
CA LEU A 43 -14.98 -14.21 -19.87
C LEU A 43 -14.37 -12.90 -20.36
N SER A 44 -13.47 -12.95 -21.34
CA SER A 44 -12.92 -11.77 -21.99
C SER A 44 -13.80 -11.30 -23.15
N PHE A 45 -13.64 -10.05 -23.56
CA PHE A 45 -14.40 -9.44 -24.65
C PHE A 45 -13.47 -8.56 -25.50
N PRO A 46 -13.73 -8.43 -26.81
CA PRO A 46 -12.99 -7.53 -27.68
C PRO A 46 -13.24 -6.07 -27.28
N THR A 47 -12.19 -5.26 -27.23
CA THR A 47 -12.25 -3.85 -26.82
C THR A 47 -11.25 -3.00 -27.59
N ARG A 48 -11.47 -1.68 -27.60
CA ARG A 48 -10.53 -0.69 -28.15
C ARG A 48 -9.67 -0.01 -27.08
N SER A 49 -10.00 -0.23 -25.81
CA SER A 49 -9.29 0.33 -24.68
C SER A 49 -9.39 -0.58 -23.46
N ILE A 50 -8.31 -0.58 -22.68
CA ILE A 50 -8.16 -1.38 -21.48
C ILE A 50 -7.81 -0.43 -20.33
N ASN A 51 -8.56 -0.46 -19.22
CA ASN A 51 -8.27 0.49 -18.14
C ASN A 51 -6.91 0.24 -17.47
N PHE A 52 -6.48 -1.03 -17.39
CA PHE A 52 -5.11 -1.34 -17.01
C PHE A 52 -4.61 -2.69 -17.53
N PHE A 53 -3.33 -2.74 -17.85
CA PHE A 53 -2.59 -3.97 -18.10
C PHE A 53 -2.09 -4.55 -16.78
N LEU A 54 -2.37 -5.83 -16.51
CA LEU A 54 -1.93 -6.50 -15.29
C LEU A 54 -0.67 -7.34 -15.54
N SER A 55 0.51 -6.79 -15.25
CA SER A 55 1.77 -7.53 -15.34
C SER A 55 2.15 -8.13 -13.99
N HIS A 56 2.46 -9.42 -13.98
CA HIS A 56 2.66 -10.15 -12.74
C HIS A 56 3.48 -11.44 -12.95
N SER A 57 4.03 -11.97 -11.85
CA SER A 57 4.65 -13.30 -11.86
C SER A 57 3.63 -14.38 -11.51
N TRP A 58 3.57 -15.42 -12.33
CA TRP A 58 2.76 -16.60 -12.07
C TRP A 58 3.32 -17.48 -10.93
N LYS A 59 4.59 -17.30 -10.53
CA LYS A 59 5.17 -17.93 -9.34
C LYS A 59 4.55 -17.38 -8.04
N THR A 60 3.99 -16.19 -8.08
CA THR A 60 3.37 -15.55 -6.93
C THR A 60 2.02 -16.19 -6.60
N VAL A 61 1.82 -16.50 -5.32
CA VAL A 61 0.57 -17.08 -4.81
C VAL A 61 -0.64 -16.17 -5.08
N ALA A 62 -1.76 -16.78 -5.45
CA ALA A 62 -2.95 -16.06 -5.93
C ALA A 62 -3.54 -15.08 -4.92
N TRP A 63 -3.58 -15.44 -3.64
CA TRP A 63 -4.19 -14.60 -2.60
C TRP A 63 -3.45 -13.26 -2.43
N LEU A 64 -2.13 -13.23 -2.58
CA LEU A 64 -1.35 -11.98 -2.56
C LEU A 64 -1.76 -11.05 -3.72
N LYS A 65 -1.90 -11.62 -4.92
CA LYS A 65 -2.35 -10.89 -6.12
C LYS A 65 -3.78 -10.39 -5.95
N TYR A 66 -4.67 -11.21 -5.37
CA TYR A 66 -6.05 -10.84 -5.06
C TYR A 66 -6.13 -9.62 -4.12
N PHE A 67 -5.42 -9.65 -2.99
CA PHE A 67 -5.42 -8.51 -2.06
C PHE A 67 -4.71 -7.29 -2.66
N GLY A 68 -3.61 -7.48 -3.40
CA GLY A 68 -2.96 -6.39 -4.12
C GLY A 68 -3.91 -5.68 -5.08
N LEU A 69 -4.67 -6.44 -5.86
CA LEU A 69 -5.63 -5.87 -6.80
C LEU A 69 -6.78 -5.16 -6.10
N ARG A 70 -7.28 -5.72 -4.98
CA ARG A 70 -8.29 -5.06 -4.13
C ARG A 70 -7.76 -3.74 -3.57
N VAL A 71 -6.50 -3.69 -3.15
CA VAL A 71 -5.86 -2.46 -2.68
C VAL A 71 -5.81 -1.41 -3.79
N VAL A 72 -5.49 -1.80 -5.02
CA VAL A 72 -5.45 -0.88 -6.17
C VAL A 72 -6.85 -0.35 -6.53
N LEU A 73 -7.86 -1.22 -6.54
CA LEU A 73 -9.18 -0.86 -7.08
C LEU A 73 -10.14 -0.27 -6.05
N TYR A 74 -10.16 -0.79 -4.82
CA TYR A 74 -11.25 -0.52 -3.88
C TYR A 74 -10.81 0.06 -2.54
N PHE A 75 -9.52 0.20 -2.27
CA PHE A 75 -9.04 0.71 -0.98
C PHE A 75 -9.53 2.13 -0.68
N TRP A 76 -9.25 3.09 -1.55
CA TRP A 76 -9.65 4.48 -1.34
C TRP A 76 -11.16 4.68 -1.28
N PRO A 77 -11.99 4.12 -2.19
CA PRO A 77 -13.43 4.18 -2.04
C PRO A 77 -13.93 3.63 -0.70
N SER A 78 -13.33 2.54 -0.20
CA SER A 78 -13.67 1.95 1.10
C SER A 78 -13.33 2.89 2.26
N VAL A 79 -12.14 3.49 2.24
CA VAL A 79 -11.69 4.46 3.25
C VAL A 79 -12.63 5.68 3.27
N LEU A 80 -12.92 6.24 2.09
CA LEU A 80 -13.75 7.45 1.98
C LEU A 80 -15.18 7.20 2.44
N LEU A 81 -15.81 6.10 2.03
CA LEU A 81 -17.17 5.77 2.45
C LEU A 81 -17.23 5.41 3.94
N GLY A 82 -16.25 4.65 4.46
CA GLY A 82 -16.17 4.36 5.90
C GLY A 82 -16.01 5.63 6.74
N ALA A 83 -15.12 6.54 6.32
CA ALA A 83 -14.93 7.83 6.98
C ALA A 83 -16.19 8.72 6.91
N ALA A 84 -16.85 8.78 5.74
CA ALA A 84 -18.07 9.56 5.56
C ALA A 84 -19.21 9.06 6.45
N VAL A 85 -19.37 7.74 6.59
CA VAL A 85 -20.38 7.15 7.46
C VAL A 85 -20.05 7.39 8.94
N SER A 86 -18.79 7.25 9.35
CA SER A 86 -18.37 7.58 10.72
C SER A 86 -18.64 9.05 11.06
N LEU A 87 -18.29 9.97 10.15
CA LEU A 87 -18.55 11.40 10.32
C LEU A 87 -20.04 11.69 10.39
N LEU A 88 -20.86 11.09 9.52
CA LEU A 88 -22.32 11.25 9.57
C LEU A 88 -22.87 10.79 10.92
N MET A 89 -22.45 9.63 11.43
CA MET A 89 -22.89 9.13 12.73
C MET A 89 -22.46 10.07 13.86
N THR A 90 -21.23 10.59 13.80
CA THR A 90 -20.72 11.59 14.74
C THR A 90 -21.57 12.86 14.75
N VAL A 91 -21.98 13.36 13.57
CA VAL A 91 -22.84 14.54 13.44
C VAL A 91 -24.25 14.29 13.98
N LEU A 92 -24.84 13.14 13.64
CA LEU A 92 -26.18 12.76 14.12
C LEU A 92 -26.21 12.64 15.63
N GLU A 93 -25.15 12.08 16.21
CA GLU A 93 -25.00 11.99 17.65
C GLU A 93 -24.80 13.37 18.30
N PHE A 94 -23.94 14.21 17.74
CA PHE A 94 -23.73 15.58 18.20
C PHE A 94 -25.03 16.42 18.18
N SER A 95 -25.91 16.15 17.20
CA SER A 95 -27.20 16.80 17.07
C SER A 95 -28.31 16.23 17.97
N GLU A 96 -28.00 15.24 18.80
CA GLU A 96 -28.94 14.51 19.66
C GLU A 96 -30.08 13.78 18.89
N VAL A 97 -29.97 13.67 17.57
CA VAL A 97 -30.94 12.98 16.71
C VAL A 97 -30.85 11.46 16.88
N LEU A 98 -29.63 10.94 17.09
CA LEU A 98 -29.38 9.53 17.31
C LEU A 98 -28.54 9.33 18.59
N PRO A 99 -29.17 9.27 19.78
CA PRO A 99 -28.47 8.96 21.01
C PRO A 99 -28.07 7.48 21.01
N LEU A 100 -26.89 7.18 20.48
CA LEU A 100 -26.32 5.83 20.51
C LEU A 100 -26.01 5.43 21.96
N PRO A 101 -26.03 4.12 22.31
CA PRO A 101 -25.67 3.70 23.65
C PRO A 101 -24.27 4.17 24.01
N ILE A 102 -24.17 4.85 25.15
CA ILE A 102 -22.97 5.52 25.65
C ILE A 102 -22.35 4.63 26.72
N VAL A 103 -21.12 4.18 26.49
CA VAL A 103 -20.26 3.72 27.60
C VAL A 103 -19.55 4.95 28.12
N SER A 104 -20.21 5.69 29.01
CA SER A 104 -19.63 6.91 29.61
C SER A 104 -18.72 6.51 30.74
N VAL A 105 -17.48 6.95 30.64
CA VAL A 105 -16.48 6.82 31.68
C VAL A 105 -16.06 8.23 32.02
N VAL A 106 -16.35 8.61 33.26
CA VAL A 106 -16.04 9.91 33.80
C VAL A 106 -14.71 9.79 34.52
N PHE A 107 -13.69 10.44 33.98
CA PHE A 107 -12.37 10.53 34.57
C PHE A 107 -12.33 11.74 35.47
N PRO A 108 -12.05 11.60 36.77
CA PRO A 108 -11.60 12.75 37.53
C PRO A 108 -10.27 13.24 36.93
N PHE A 109 -10.11 14.54 36.70
CA PHE A 109 -8.84 15.14 36.26
C PHE A 109 -8.70 16.46 37.01
N GLY A 110 -7.97 16.44 38.13
CA GLY A 110 -7.93 17.57 39.06
C GLY A 110 -9.33 17.90 39.59
N GLU A 111 -9.75 19.17 39.48
CA GLU A 111 -11.10 19.61 39.85
C GLU A 111 -12.17 19.33 38.76
N GLY A 112 -11.76 18.89 37.57
CA GLY A 112 -12.66 18.62 36.44
C GLY A 112 -12.97 17.14 36.27
N THR A 113 -13.96 16.85 35.43
CA THR A 113 -14.20 15.49 34.93
C THR A 113 -14.16 15.45 33.41
N LEU A 114 -13.37 14.54 32.84
CA LEU A 114 -13.43 14.23 31.41
C LEU A 114 -14.36 13.04 31.22
N GLY A 115 -15.47 13.21 30.51
CA GLY A 115 -16.27 12.06 30.07
C GLY A 115 -15.69 11.52 28.77
N PHE A 116 -15.09 10.33 28.74
CA PHE A 116 -15.03 9.57 27.48
C PHE A 116 -16.31 8.80 27.36
N SER A 117 -16.97 8.93 26.23
CA SER A 117 -17.85 7.90 25.78
C SER A 117 -17.37 7.44 24.42
N MET A 118 -17.50 6.16 24.09
CA MET A 118 -17.42 5.71 22.70
C MET A 118 -18.76 5.30 22.15
N GLY A 119 -19.03 5.77 20.96
CA GLY A 119 -20.25 5.55 20.24
C GLY A 119 -20.02 4.44 19.24
N PHE A 120 -21.11 4.01 18.63
CA PHE A 120 -21.08 2.98 17.60
C PHE A 120 -20.84 3.58 16.20
N GLY A 121 -20.62 4.90 16.10
CA GLY A 121 -20.50 5.60 14.82
C GLY A 121 -19.25 5.18 14.02
N TRP A 122 -18.10 5.16 14.68
CA TRP A 122 -16.84 4.75 14.05
C TRP A 122 -16.83 3.26 13.69
N TRP A 123 -17.50 2.41 14.50
CA TRP A 123 -17.70 0.99 14.21
C TRP A 123 -18.43 0.77 12.89
N LEU A 124 -19.49 1.55 12.65
CA LEU A 124 -20.21 1.49 11.39
C LEU A 124 -19.31 1.91 10.22
N GLY A 125 -18.44 2.89 10.42
CA GLY A 125 -17.40 3.27 9.46
C GLY A 125 -16.46 2.10 9.11
N VAL A 126 -16.01 1.34 10.10
CA VAL A 126 -15.20 0.12 9.90
C VAL A 126 -15.99 -0.96 9.13
N VAL A 127 -17.26 -1.20 9.51
CA VAL A 127 -18.11 -2.18 8.82
C VAL A 127 -18.29 -1.79 7.35
N VAL A 128 -18.59 -0.52 7.07
CA VAL A 128 -18.71 -0.02 5.70
C VAL A 128 -17.40 -0.17 4.93
N PHE A 129 -16.27 0.16 5.55
CA PHE A 129 -14.95 -0.08 4.95
C PHE A 129 -14.79 -1.54 4.53
N VAL A 130 -15.05 -2.49 5.43
CA VAL A 130 -14.89 -3.94 5.15
C VAL A 130 -15.84 -4.38 4.04
N LEU A 131 -17.11 -3.99 4.11
CA LEU A 131 -18.11 -4.35 3.10
C LEU A 131 -17.73 -3.83 1.72
N VAL A 132 -17.31 -2.57 1.63
CA VAL A 132 -16.91 -1.94 0.37
C VAL A 132 -15.58 -2.53 -0.14
N PHE A 133 -14.63 -2.85 0.73
CA PHE A 133 -13.34 -3.39 0.31
C PHE A 133 -13.49 -4.78 -0.33
N PHE A 134 -14.31 -5.64 0.29
CA PHE A 134 -14.54 -7.01 -0.18
C PHE A 134 -15.65 -7.15 -1.24
N ASN A 135 -16.50 -6.13 -1.43
CA ASN A 135 -17.59 -6.18 -2.42
C ASN A 135 -17.60 -4.98 -3.38
N GLY A 136 -16.51 -4.22 -3.45
CA GLY A 136 -16.40 -2.98 -4.24
C GLY A 136 -16.78 -3.13 -5.70
N GLU A 137 -16.54 -4.30 -6.30
CA GLU A 137 -16.93 -4.66 -7.66
C GLU A 137 -18.44 -4.64 -7.90
N ARG A 138 -19.25 -4.77 -6.85
CA ARG A 138 -20.71 -4.66 -6.93
C ARG A 138 -21.18 -3.20 -6.93
N PHE A 139 -20.35 -2.29 -6.42
CA PHE A 139 -20.69 -0.87 -6.24
C PHE A 139 -20.03 0.04 -7.28
N PHE A 140 -18.80 -0.27 -7.71
CA PHE A 140 -17.96 0.60 -8.52
C PHE A 140 -17.72 0.06 -9.94
N GLY A 141 -18.81 -0.06 -10.70
CA GLY A 141 -18.77 -0.27 -12.15
C GLY A 141 -17.92 -1.46 -12.63
N ASN A 142 -17.73 -1.53 -13.95
CA ASN A 142 -16.93 -2.57 -14.58
C ASN A 142 -15.59 -1.96 -15.06
N THR A 143 -14.51 -2.11 -14.30
CA THR A 143 -13.16 -1.79 -14.76
C THR A 143 -12.63 -2.93 -15.62
N SER A 144 -12.20 -2.64 -16.85
CA SER A 144 -11.58 -3.63 -17.75
C SER A 144 -10.08 -3.73 -17.51
N CYS A 145 -9.53 -4.93 -17.60
CA CYS A 145 -8.10 -5.16 -17.54
C CYS A 145 -7.66 -6.25 -18.53
N PHE A 146 -6.38 -6.21 -18.88
CA PHE A 146 -5.75 -7.33 -19.56
C PHE A 146 -5.21 -8.30 -18.51
N LEU A 147 -5.54 -9.58 -18.66
CA LEU A 147 -4.93 -10.70 -17.97
C LEU A 147 -4.68 -11.79 -19.02
N ASP A 148 -3.42 -12.10 -19.28
CA ASP A 148 -2.95 -13.09 -20.25
C ASP A 148 -3.78 -14.39 -20.25
N ARG A 149 -4.00 -15.01 -19.09
CA ARG A 149 -4.75 -16.27 -18.99
C ARG A 149 -6.21 -16.20 -19.45
N ALA A 150 -6.81 -15.01 -19.43
CA ALA A 150 -8.20 -14.81 -19.86
C ALA A 150 -8.30 -14.14 -21.23
N CYS A 151 -7.34 -13.30 -21.59
CA CYS A 151 -7.41 -12.51 -22.82
C CYS A 151 -6.69 -13.19 -23.99
N ILE A 152 -5.82 -14.16 -23.73
CA ILE A 152 -5.17 -15.02 -24.73
C ILE A 152 -5.76 -16.43 -24.59
N HIS A 153 -6.16 -17.01 -25.71
CA HIS A 153 -6.68 -18.38 -25.72
C HIS A 153 -5.56 -19.35 -25.32
N GLN A 154 -5.81 -20.24 -24.36
CA GLN A 154 -4.75 -21.07 -23.78
C GLN A 154 -4.61 -22.43 -24.49
N GLU A 155 -5.67 -22.95 -25.13
CA GLU A 155 -5.69 -24.29 -25.74
C GLU A 155 -5.56 -24.27 -27.28
N ASP A 156 -6.36 -23.46 -27.98
CA ASP A 156 -6.25 -23.24 -29.43
C ASP A 156 -4.94 -22.52 -29.78
N ILE A 157 -4.07 -23.24 -30.50
CA ILE A 157 -2.73 -22.78 -30.88
C ILE A 157 -2.77 -21.54 -31.77
N VAL A 158 -3.74 -21.46 -32.70
CA VAL A 158 -3.86 -20.35 -33.65
C VAL A 158 -4.34 -19.09 -32.94
N LEU A 159 -5.35 -19.22 -32.07
CA LEU A 159 -5.84 -18.08 -31.28
C LEU A 159 -4.82 -17.65 -30.22
N LYS A 160 -4.08 -18.59 -29.64
CA LYS A 160 -2.95 -18.28 -28.74
C LYS A 160 -1.88 -17.47 -29.48
N ALA A 161 -1.44 -17.93 -30.65
CA ALA A 161 -0.45 -17.25 -31.47
C ALA A 161 -0.87 -15.81 -31.82
N ARG A 162 -2.14 -15.62 -32.24
CA ARG A 162 -2.71 -14.29 -32.49
C ARG A 162 -2.74 -13.42 -31.24
N GLY A 163 -3.20 -13.97 -30.10
CA GLY A 163 -3.23 -13.23 -28.83
C GLY A 163 -1.83 -12.79 -28.37
N VAL A 164 -0.82 -13.64 -28.52
CA VAL A 164 0.59 -13.30 -28.24
C VAL A 164 1.10 -12.23 -29.20
N ALA A 165 0.78 -12.33 -30.49
CA ALA A 165 1.14 -11.32 -31.48
C ALA A 165 0.49 -9.95 -31.18
N ALA A 166 -0.74 -9.94 -30.65
CA ALA A 166 -1.48 -8.74 -30.27
C ALA A 166 -1.07 -8.14 -28.89
N LEU A 167 -0.11 -8.75 -28.18
CA LEU A 167 0.30 -8.30 -26.84
C LEU A 167 0.81 -6.84 -26.83
N HIS A 168 1.54 -6.45 -27.87
CA HIS A 168 1.98 -5.06 -28.07
C HIS A 168 0.78 -4.11 -28.10
N ASP A 169 -0.25 -4.44 -28.89
CA ASP A 169 -1.43 -3.60 -29.05
C ASP A 169 -2.23 -3.50 -27.76
N MET A 170 -2.31 -4.58 -26.99
CA MET A 170 -2.94 -4.59 -25.66
C MET A 170 -2.20 -3.65 -24.68
N LEU A 171 -0.87 -3.62 -24.70
CA LEU A 171 -0.06 -2.69 -23.90
C LEU A 171 -0.30 -1.23 -24.31
N VAL A 172 -0.30 -0.94 -25.61
CA VAL A 172 -0.52 0.41 -26.14
C VAL A 172 -1.95 0.91 -25.85
N GLN A 173 -2.94 0.02 -25.96
CA GLN A 173 -4.36 0.31 -25.67
C GLN A 173 -4.69 0.32 -24.17
N SER A 174 -3.73 0.00 -23.30
CA SER A 174 -3.89 0.09 -21.86
C SER A 174 -3.64 1.51 -21.34
N ASP A 175 -4.54 2.04 -20.51
CA ASP A 175 -4.41 3.37 -19.91
C ASP A 175 -3.34 3.41 -18.81
N LYS A 176 -3.19 2.29 -18.09
CA LYS A 176 -2.27 2.10 -16.96
C LYS A 176 -1.57 0.76 -17.05
N MET A 177 -0.38 0.65 -16.46
CA MET A 177 0.28 -0.62 -16.21
C MET A 177 0.33 -0.88 -14.70
N VAL A 178 -0.32 -1.92 -14.23
CA VAL A 178 -0.29 -2.36 -12.83
C VAL A 178 0.69 -3.53 -12.73
N ILE A 179 1.80 -3.32 -12.05
CA ILE A 179 2.84 -4.31 -11.83
C ILE A 179 2.68 -4.88 -10.42
N MET A 180 2.26 -6.13 -10.32
CA MET A 180 2.22 -6.86 -9.06
C MET A 180 3.61 -7.39 -8.71
N TRP A 181 4.41 -6.53 -8.10
CA TRP A 181 5.82 -6.80 -7.90
C TRP A 181 6.09 -7.77 -6.75
N GLN A 182 6.94 -8.74 -7.05
CA GLN A 182 7.57 -9.70 -6.15
C GLN A 182 9.02 -9.91 -6.58
N ARG A 183 9.80 -10.58 -5.75
CA ARG A 183 11.25 -10.77 -5.91
C ARG A 183 11.64 -11.41 -7.25
N GLU A 184 10.77 -12.20 -7.87
CA GLU A 184 11.03 -12.89 -9.13
C GLU A 184 10.62 -12.07 -10.36
N TYR A 185 10.00 -10.89 -10.21
CA TYR A 185 9.44 -10.17 -11.36
C TYR A 185 10.47 -9.85 -12.45
N PHE A 186 11.64 -9.32 -12.06
CA PHE A 186 12.70 -8.94 -12.99
C PHE A 186 13.56 -10.11 -13.48
N THR A 187 13.27 -11.33 -13.03
CA THR A 187 13.89 -12.54 -13.59
C THR A 187 13.07 -13.13 -14.75
N ARG A 188 11.93 -12.52 -15.11
CA ARG A 188 10.97 -13.06 -16.08
C ARG A 188 11.04 -12.26 -17.39
N LEU A 189 11.37 -12.94 -18.48
CA LEU A 189 11.64 -12.28 -19.76
C LEU A 189 10.42 -11.48 -20.27
N TRP A 190 9.25 -12.11 -20.31
CA TRP A 190 8.01 -11.46 -20.74
C TRP A 190 7.64 -10.24 -19.88
N CYS A 191 7.72 -10.33 -18.55
CA CYS A 191 7.35 -9.22 -17.66
C CYS A 191 8.23 -7.98 -17.86
N VAL A 192 9.53 -8.17 -18.10
CA VAL A 192 10.46 -7.07 -18.37
C VAL A 192 10.26 -6.51 -19.78
N PHE A 193 10.01 -7.37 -20.77
CA PHE A 193 9.65 -6.96 -22.12
C PHE A 193 8.37 -6.11 -22.14
N GLU A 194 7.29 -6.55 -21.48
CA GLU A 194 6.02 -5.81 -21.35
C GLU A 194 6.23 -4.42 -20.77
N LEU A 195 7.03 -4.33 -19.69
CA LEU A 195 7.34 -3.07 -19.02
C LEU A 195 8.10 -2.12 -19.94
N ALA A 196 9.12 -2.62 -20.63
CA ALA A 196 9.91 -1.82 -21.56
C ALA A 196 9.05 -1.29 -22.73
N ILE A 197 8.17 -2.14 -23.30
CA ILE A 197 7.24 -1.72 -24.34
C ILE A 197 6.29 -0.64 -23.82
N TYR A 198 5.67 -0.86 -22.65
CA TYR A 198 4.78 0.13 -22.06
C TYR A 198 5.49 1.47 -21.85
N MET A 199 6.70 1.45 -21.30
CA MET A 199 7.51 2.66 -21.11
C MET A 199 7.81 3.38 -22.43
N LYS A 200 8.17 2.64 -23.48
CA LYS A 200 8.50 3.20 -24.79
C LYS A 200 7.31 3.95 -25.40
N TYR A 201 6.10 3.42 -25.29
CA TYR A 201 4.91 3.97 -25.98
C TYR A 201 4.02 4.85 -25.10
N LYS A 202 3.99 4.62 -23.78
CA LYS A 202 3.07 5.29 -22.84
C LYS A 202 3.81 6.13 -21.79
N GLY A 203 5.14 6.08 -21.75
CA GLY A 203 5.94 6.73 -20.72
C GLY A 203 5.80 6.05 -19.36
N THR A 204 6.18 6.76 -18.30
CA THR A 204 6.32 6.20 -16.95
C THR A 204 5.26 6.69 -15.97
N GLU A 205 4.49 7.72 -16.34
CA GLU A 205 3.54 8.41 -15.45
C GLU A 205 2.41 7.50 -14.98
N ASN A 206 1.99 6.56 -15.84
CA ASN A 206 0.86 5.67 -15.61
C ASN A 206 1.28 4.24 -15.20
N ILE A 207 2.50 4.08 -14.67
CA ILE A 207 2.99 2.81 -14.14
C ILE A 207 2.74 2.77 -12.62
N ILE A 208 2.01 1.76 -12.17
CA ILE A 208 1.74 1.47 -10.77
C ILE A 208 2.54 0.23 -10.38
N LEU A 209 3.71 0.44 -9.77
CA LEU A 209 4.48 -0.64 -9.16
C LEU A 209 3.90 -0.93 -7.76
N LEU A 210 3.36 -2.13 -7.59
CA LEU A 210 2.66 -2.55 -6.38
C LEU A 210 3.41 -3.70 -5.69
N PRO A 211 4.22 -3.41 -4.64
CA PRO A 211 4.79 -4.44 -3.79
C PRO A 211 3.67 -5.17 -3.03
N LEU A 212 3.43 -6.45 -3.35
CA LEU A 212 2.32 -7.19 -2.75
C LEU A 212 2.50 -7.37 -1.23
N ASN A 213 3.74 -7.55 -0.76
CA ASN A 213 4.05 -7.62 0.67
C ASN A 213 3.63 -6.33 1.40
N HIS A 214 3.81 -5.16 0.77
CA HIS A 214 3.41 -3.89 1.37
C HIS A 214 1.89 -3.74 1.43
N CYS A 215 1.15 -4.33 0.49
CA CYS A 215 -0.31 -4.35 0.52
C CYS A 215 -0.82 -5.13 1.74
N ILE A 216 -0.27 -6.33 1.97
CA ILE A 216 -0.63 -7.16 3.12
C ILE A 216 -0.22 -6.48 4.42
N PHE A 217 0.98 -5.90 4.48
CA PHE A 217 1.43 -5.14 5.64
C PHE A 217 0.51 -3.96 5.94
N THR A 218 0.05 -3.24 4.93
CA THR A 218 -0.90 -2.13 5.08
C THR A 218 -2.23 -2.60 5.67
N LEU A 219 -2.80 -3.68 5.14
CA LEU A 219 -4.04 -4.25 5.65
C LEU A 219 -3.87 -4.78 7.08
N PHE A 220 -2.75 -5.43 7.38
CA PHE A 220 -2.42 -5.91 8.72
C PHE A 220 -2.30 -4.76 9.71
N MET A 221 -1.51 -3.73 9.40
CA MET A 221 -1.31 -2.59 10.30
C MET A 221 -2.62 -1.83 10.51
N MET A 222 -3.42 -1.65 9.47
CA MET A 222 -4.75 -1.04 9.60
C MET A 222 -5.67 -1.86 10.52
N ALA A 223 -5.70 -3.19 10.36
CA ALA A 223 -6.44 -4.06 11.26
C ALA A 223 -5.93 -3.97 12.70
N LEU A 224 -4.61 -3.94 12.90
CA LEU A 224 -3.97 -3.76 14.20
C LEU A 224 -4.38 -2.43 14.84
N HIS A 225 -4.38 -1.32 14.10
CA HIS A 225 -4.80 -0.02 14.62
C HIS A 225 -6.30 0.04 14.92
N ILE A 226 -7.14 -0.64 14.13
CA ILE A 226 -8.57 -0.80 14.47
C ILE A 226 -8.71 -1.57 15.79
N ILE A 227 -8.02 -2.69 15.95
CA ILE A 227 -8.03 -3.49 17.19
C ILE A 227 -7.45 -2.69 18.36
N ALA A 228 -6.39 -1.90 18.15
CA ALA A 228 -5.81 -1.05 19.16
C ALA A 228 -6.75 0.07 19.57
N ALA A 229 -7.45 0.72 18.63
CA ALA A 229 -8.48 1.71 18.91
C ALA A 229 -9.66 1.10 19.68
N MET A 230 -10.10 -0.11 19.30
CA MET A 230 -11.10 -0.87 20.06
C MET A 230 -10.62 -1.17 21.48
N GLY A 231 -9.38 -1.66 21.63
CA GLY A 231 -8.78 -2.02 22.91
C GLY A 231 -8.60 -0.81 23.81
N PHE A 232 -8.07 0.29 23.28
CA PHE A 232 -7.99 1.59 23.95
C PHE A 232 -9.37 2.00 24.44
N GLY A 233 -10.38 1.82 23.59
CA GLY A 233 -11.72 2.18 23.91
C GLY A 233 -12.34 1.38 25.05
N VAL A 234 -12.31 0.06 24.93
CA VAL A 234 -12.97 -0.82 25.89
C VAL A 234 -12.15 -0.95 27.18
N MET A 235 -10.82 -1.03 27.10
CA MET A 235 -9.94 -1.30 28.25
C MET A 235 -9.36 -0.03 28.88
N GLY A 236 -9.18 1.06 28.13
CA GLY A 236 -8.60 2.31 28.63
C GLY A 236 -9.26 2.79 29.92
N PRO A 237 -10.60 2.88 29.99
CA PRO A 237 -11.37 3.18 31.20
C PRO A 237 -11.03 2.37 32.45
N PHE A 238 -10.74 1.08 32.27
CA PHE A 238 -10.52 0.15 33.37
C PHE A 238 -9.04 -0.01 33.73
N VAL A 239 -8.14 0.44 32.85
CA VAL A 239 -6.69 0.29 33.00
C VAL A 239 -6.05 1.68 33.14
N MET A 240 -5.74 2.34 32.02
CA MET A 240 -4.94 3.56 31.97
C MET A 240 -5.63 4.77 32.60
N PHE A 241 -6.96 4.78 32.60
CA PHE A 241 -7.76 5.88 33.08
C PHE A 241 -8.70 5.46 34.22
N SER A 242 -8.42 4.35 34.92
CA SER A 242 -9.28 3.93 36.02
C SER A 242 -9.25 4.95 37.17
N PRO A 243 -10.39 5.22 37.86
CA PRO A 243 -10.41 6.10 39.02
C PRO A 243 -9.41 5.67 40.10
N TRP A 244 -9.31 4.36 40.34
CA TRP A 244 -8.36 3.78 41.29
C TRP A 244 -6.89 4.11 40.96
N LEU A 245 -6.48 3.96 39.70
CA LEU A 245 -5.12 4.30 39.29
C LEU A 245 -4.85 5.79 39.45
N ASN A 246 -5.83 6.62 39.09
CA ASN A 246 -5.73 8.07 39.22
C ASN A 246 -5.58 8.48 40.69
N ASP A 247 -6.42 7.95 41.58
CA ASP A 247 -6.33 8.23 43.02
C ASP A 247 -4.94 7.87 43.58
N ILE A 248 -4.35 6.75 43.14
CA ILE A 248 -2.98 6.38 43.51
C ILE A 248 -1.96 7.39 42.99
N VAL A 249 -2.08 7.81 41.74
CA VAL A 249 -1.15 8.77 41.12
C VAL A 249 -1.24 10.12 41.84
N MET A 250 -2.45 10.62 42.10
CA MET A 250 -2.68 11.89 42.78
C MET A 250 -2.23 11.87 44.25
N ASP A 251 -2.43 10.75 44.97
CA ASP A 251 -1.97 10.59 46.36
C ASP A 251 -0.44 10.54 46.47
N LYS A 252 0.23 9.81 45.55
CA LYS A 252 1.67 9.54 45.65
C LYS A 252 2.54 10.62 45.03
N PHE A 253 2.04 11.40 44.08
CA PHE A 253 2.85 12.32 43.29
C PHE A 253 2.29 13.75 43.34
N PRO A 254 2.44 14.49 44.45
CA PRO A 254 1.72 15.76 44.70
C PRO A 254 2.06 16.93 43.75
N THR A 255 2.95 16.73 42.77
CA THR A 255 3.34 17.74 41.79
C THR A 255 2.82 17.35 40.41
N VAL A 256 2.44 18.34 39.61
CA VAL A 256 2.04 18.17 38.20
C VAL A 256 3.05 17.35 37.40
N ALA A 257 4.35 17.64 37.57
CA ALA A 257 5.42 16.89 36.92
C ALA A 257 5.43 15.41 37.34
N GLY A 258 5.15 15.14 38.63
CA GLY A 258 5.01 13.79 39.16
C GLY A 258 3.83 13.04 38.54
N HIS A 259 2.65 13.67 38.42
CA HIS A 259 1.48 13.10 37.76
C HIS A 259 1.76 12.72 36.31
N ILE A 260 2.37 13.64 35.55
CA ILE A 260 2.72 13.42 34.14
C ILE A 260 3.71 12.25 34.02
N CYS A 261 4.78 12.22 34.83
CA CYS A 261 5.77 11.14 34.81
C CYS A 261 5.18 9.78 35.20
N ALA A 262 4.30 9.74 36.20
CA ALA A 262 3.63 8.51 36.62
C ALA A 262 2.69 7.99 35.52
N SER A 263 1.86 8.87 34.96
CA SER A 263 0.93 8.55 33.86
C SER A 263 1.67 8.09 32.60
N PHE A 264 2.80 8.74 32.27
CA PHE A 264 3.69 8.32 31.21
C PHE A 264 4.21 6.91 31.46
N SER A 265 4.74 6.64 32.65
CA SER A 265 5.36 5.34 32.98
C SER A 265 4.35 4.19 32.89
N VAL A 266 3.14 4.39 33.42
CA VAL A 266 2.08 3.37 33.34
C VAL A 266 1.65 3.13 31.90
N SER A 267 1.34 4.19 31.17
CA SER A 267 0.92 4.10 29.75
C SER A 267 2.00 3.47 28.89
N TRP A 268 3.27 3.82 29.12
CA TRP A 268 4.41 3.26 28.39
C TRP A 268 4.53 1.76 28.58
N VAL A 269 4.38 1.25 29.82
CA VAL A 269 4.42 -0.20 30.10
C VAL A 269 3.27 -0.90 29.38
N VAL A 270 2.06 -0.34 29.42
CA VAL A 270 0.89 -0.90 28.73
C VAL A 270 1.14 -1.00 27.22
N PHE A 271 1.57 0.10 26.60
CA PHE A 271 1.85 0.11 25.16
C PHE A 271 3.04 -0.76 24.79
N PHE A 272 4.08 -0.82 25.61
CA PHE A 272 5.22 -1.70 25.37
C PHE A 272 4.76 -3.16 25.28
N VAL A 273 3.96 -3.63 26.24
CA VAL A 273 3.42 -5.00 26.24
C VAL A 273 2.49 -5.23 25.04
N LEU A 274 1.66 -4.25 24.69
CA LEU A 274 0.77 -4.36 23.53
C LEU A 274 1.56 -4.48 22.22
N TYR A 275 2.55 -3.61 22.00
CA TYR A 275 3.35 -3.60 20.78
C TYR A 275 4.30 -4.80 20.68
N MET A 276 4.70 -5.41 21.80
CA MET A 276 5.47 -6.65 21.80
C MET A 276 4.78 -7.81 21.08
N ILE A 277 3.44 -7.79 20.98
CA ILE A 277 2.67 -8.80 20.24
C ILE A 277 2.88 -8.64 18.72
N SER A 278 2.86 -7.41 18.21
CA SER A 278 2.97 -7.13 16.76
C SER A 278 4.40 -6.91 16.27
N ALA A 279 5.33 -6.54 17.17
CA ALA A 279 6.68 -6.14 16.80
C ALA A 279 7.49 -7.22 16.05
N PRO A 280 7.39 -8.53 16.33
CA PRO A 280 8.04 -9.56 15.52
C PRO A 280 7.63 -9.52 14.05
N PHE A 281 6.34 -9.32 13.78
CA PHE A 281 5.83 -9.22 12.41
C PHE A 281 6.34 -7.94 11.72
N VAL A 282 6.28 -6.80 12.39
CA VAL A 282 6.78 -5.52 11.86
C VAL A 282 8.28 -5.59 11.57
N PHE A 283 9.06 -6.15 12.49
CA PHE A 283 10.51 -6.35 12.31
C PHE A 283 10.80 -7.22 11.08
N HIS A 284 10.15 -8.37 10.99
CA HIS A 284 10.32 -9.31 9.89
C HIS A 284 9.94 -8.69 8.54
N PHE A 285 8.82 -7.96 8.48
CA PHE A 285 8.39 -7.26 7.28
C PHE A 285 9.43 -6.25 6.80
N PHE A 286 9.95 -5.40 7.69
CA PHE A 286 10.95 -4.40 7.30
C PHE A 286 12.28 -5.04 6.87
N ALA A 287 12.74 -6.09 7.56
CA ALA A 287 13.92 -6.83 7.16
C ALA A 287 13.75 -7.45 5.75
N MET A 288 12.63 -8.11 5.51
CA MET A 288 12.30 -8.68 4.20
C MET A 288 12.21 -7.59 3.12
N SER A 289 11.58 -6.46 3.40
CA SER A 289 11.44 -5.37 2.43
C SER A 289 12.78 -4.74 2.06
N ILE A 290 13.74 -4.71 3.00
CA ILE A 290 15.13 -4.29 2.72
C ILE A 290 15.79 -5.28 1.75
N ASP A 291 15.66 -6.58 2.00
CA ASP A 291 16.24 -7.61 1.16
C ASP A 291 15.61 -7.67 -0.25
N ASP A 292 14.30 -7.50 -0.32
CA ASP A 292 13.57 -7.46 -1.59
C ASP A 292 14.01 -6.25 -2.42
N ARG A 293 14.18 -5.08 -1.79
CA ARG A 293 14.69 -3.88 -2.48
C ARG A 293 16.14 -4.04 -2.97
N ARG A 294 17.02 -4.63 -2.16
CA ARG A 294 18.40 -4.92 -2.58
C ARG A 294 18.44 -5.90 -3.75
N THR A 295 17.60 -6.92 -3.67
CA THR A 295 17.47 -7.90 -4.75
C THR A 295 17.00 -7.22 -6.03
N LEU A 296 15.99 -6.34 -5.94
CA LEU A 296 15.51 -5.55 -7.07
C LEU A 296 16.62 -4.68 -7.69
N GLU A 297 17.33 -3.91 -6.87
CA GLU A 297 18.41 -3.03 -7.33
C GLU A 297 19.52 -3.85 -8.02
N LYS A 298 19.87 -5.01 -7.45
CA LYS A 298 20.84 -5.95 -8.03
C LYS A 298 20.33 -6.54 -9.35
N GLN A 299 19.10 -7.06 -9.38
CA GLN A 299 18.49 -7.65 -10.58
C GLN A 299 18.43 -6.67 -11.74
N ILE A 300 18.11 -5.40 -11.48
CA ILE A 300 18.09 -4.37 -12.52
C ILE A 300 19.52 -4.01 -12.96
N ALA A 301 20.46 -3.87 -12.02
CA ALA A 301 21.83 -3.51 -12.35
C ALA A 301 22.57 -4.61 -13.14
N GLU A 302 22.30 -5.87 -12.83
CA GLU A 302 22.90 -7.05 -13.46
C GLU A 302 21.98 -7.66 -14.53
N PHE A 303 20.92 -6.95 -14.94
CA PHE A 303 19.93 -7.48 -15.85
C PHE A 303 20.57 -7.88 -17.18
N THR A 304 20.28 -9.10 -17.63
CA THR A 304 20.55 -9.53 -19.00
C THR A 304 19.39 -10.36 -19.51
N THR A 305 18.99 -10.12 -20.75
CA THR A 305 17.91 -10.86 -21.42
C THR A 305 18.17 -12.37 -21.42
N ASN A 306 19.43 -12.78 -21.60
CA ASN A 306 19.85 -14.18 -21.60
C ASN A 306 19.66 -14.89 -20.24
N ALA A 307 19.81 -14.17 -19.12
CA ALA A 307 19.63 -14.75 -17.78
C ALA A 307 18.16 -14.82 -17.34
N CYS A 308 17.25 -14.19 -18.08
CA CYS A 308 15.83 -14.22 -17.75
C CYS A 308 15.23 -15.60 -18.01
N GLU A 309 14.31 -16.00 -17.14
CA GLU A 309 13.49 -17.20 -17.25
C GLU A 309 12.27 -16.96 -18.16
N CYS A 310 11.91 -17.97 -18.96
CA CYS A 310 10.59 -18.05 -19.61
C CYS A 310 9.69 -19.05 -18.85
N MET A 311 8.36 -18.93 -18.99
CA MET A 311 7.48 -20.04 -18.53
C MET A 311 7.64 -21.23 -19.47
N ASP A 312 7.57 -20.94 -20.77
CA ASP A 312 7.82 -21.84 -21.86
C ASP A 312 9.08 -21.34 -22.59
N GLU A 313 10.15 -22.12 -22.59
CA GLU A 313 11.41 -21.73 -23.25
C GLU A 313 11.25 -21.60 -24.77
N ASN A 314 10.19 -22.16 -25.37
CA ASN A 314 9.87 -21.95 -26.78
C ASN A 314 9.44 -20.50 -27.08
N ASP A 315 9.05 -19.73 -26.07
CA ASP A 315 8.73 -18.31 -26.23
C ASP A 315 9.98 -17.44 -26.41
N ARG A 316 11.14 -17.88 -25.91
CA ARG A 316 12.37 -17.06 -25.89
C ARG A 316 12.76 -16.54 -27.28
N PRO A 317 12.83 -17.37 -28.34
CA PRO A 317 13.13 -16.87 -29.68
C PRO A 317 12.12 -15.86 -30.21
N ILE A 318 10.85 -15.95 -29.77
CA ILE A 318 9.79 -15.02 -30.16
C ILE A 318 10.03 -13.68 -29.49
N VAL A 319 10.24 -13.67 -28.17
CA VAL A 319 10.54 -12.44 -27.43
C VAL A 319 11.83 -11.79 -27.93
N TYR A 320 12.85 -12.57 -28.29
CA TYR A 320 14.09 -12.03 -28.83
C TYR A 320 13.87 -11.28 -30.15
N LYS A 321 13.09 -11.86 -31.06
CA LYS A 321 12.69 -11.18 -32.30
C LYS A 321 11.89 -9.91 -32.03
N MET A 322 11.00 -9.92 -31.04
CA MET A 322 10.25 -8.72 -30.63
C MET A 322 11.19 -7.67 -30.03
N ILE A 323 12.15 -8.07 -29.19
CA ILE A 323 13.17 -7.17 -28.63
C ILE A 323 14.00 -6.53 -29.74
N GLU A 324 14.50 -7.32 -30.68
CA GLU A 324 15.26 -6.81 -31.83
C GLU A 324 14.40 -5.88 -32.69
N HIS A 325 13.13 -6.20 -32.91
CA HIS A 325 12.22 -5.37 -33.66
C HIS A 325 11.96 -4.01 -33.00
N TYR A 326 11.63 -3.99 -31.71
CA TYR A 326 11.26 -2.75 -31.02
C TYR A 326 12.46 -1.97 -30.46
N PHE A 327 13.57 -2.62 -30.12
CA PHE A 327 14.72 -2.00 -29.45
C PHE A 327 16.02 -2.15 -30.24
N GLY A 328 16.00 -2.74 -31.43
CA GLY A 328 17.14 -2.91 -32.32
C GLY A 328 18.00 -4.12 -31.98
N THR A 329 18.61 -4.14 -30.80
CA THR A 329 19.44 -5.27 -30.36
C THR A 329 19.14 -5.65 -28.92
N VAL A 330 19.37 -6.91 -28.56
CA VAL A 330 19.24 -7.42 -27.19
C VAL A 330 20.14 -6.63 -26.21
N SER A 331 21.35 -6.27 -26.63
CA SER A 331 22.27 -5.46 -25.80
C SER A 331 21.74 -4.05 -25.54
N ASN A 332 21.14 -3.41 -26.55
CA ASN A 332 20.50 -2.10 -26.37
C ASN A 332 19.29 -2.19 -25.43
N PHE A 333 18.49 -3.25 -25.55
CA PHE A 333 17.39 -3.51 -24.63
C PHE A 333 17.88 -3.70 -23.18
N ASP A 334 18.93 -4.50 -22.96
CA ASP A 334 19.52 -4.69 -21.64
C ASP A 334 20.00 -3.34 -21.05
N ALA A 335 20.66 -2.50 -21.85
CA ALA A 335 21.11 -1.17 -21.42
C ALA A 335 19.94 -0.25 -21.05
N ILE A 336 18.84 -0.27 -21.81
CA ILE A 336 17.61 0.48 -21.51
C ILE A 336 17.02 -0.01 -20.19
N VAL A 337 16.91 -1.32 -19.98
CA VAL A 337 16.40 -1.90 -18.73
C VAL A 337 17.24 -1.45 -17.54
N GLN A 338 18.56 -1.63 -17.61
CA GLN A 338 19.50 -1.30 -16.53
C GLN A 338 19.45 0.19 -16.13
N LYS A 339 19.28 1.08 -17.13
CA LYS A 339 19.26 2.53 -16.91
C LYS A 339 17.88 3.06 -16.53
N ASP A 340 16.87 2.80 -17.35
CA ASP A 340 15.58 3.48 -17.27
C ASP A 340 14.68 2.84 -16.21
N MET A 341 14.69 1.51 -16.09
CA MET A 341 13.89 0.84 -15.06
C MET A 341 14.42 1.13 -13.66
N LYS A 342 15.74 1.30 -13.49
CA LYS A 342 16.33 1.75 -12.21
C LYS A 342 15.80 3.10 -11.78
N LYS A 343 15.67 4.05 -12.72
CA LYS A 343 15.12 5.39 -12.44
C LYS A 343 13.66 5.29 -11.98
N ILE A 344 12.86 4.44 -12.62
CA ILE A 344 11.44 4.25 -12.32
C ILE A 344 11.23 3.54 -10.99
N THR A 345 11.92 2.43 -10.75
CA THR A 345 11.79 1.71 -9.48
C THR A 345 12.26 2.56 -8.32
N SER A 346 13.31 3.38 -8.50
CA SER A 346 13.75 4.33 -7.47
C SER A 346 12.73 5.45 -7.22
N SER A 347 12.09 5.99 -8.27
CA SER A 347 11.07 7.04 -8.11
C SER A 347 9.77 6.50 -7.50
N ILE A 348 9.39 5.26 -7.84
CA ILE A 348 8.18 4.65 -7.29
C ILE A 348 8.42 4.09 -5.87
N LEU A 349 9.56 3.49 -5.57
CA LEU A 349 9.78 2.97 -4.21
C LEU A 349 10.20 4.08 -3.24
N GLY A 350 10.82 5.16 -3.72
CA GLY A 350 11.30 6.27 -2.89
C GLY A 350 12.46 5.86 -1.99
N ALA A 351 12.94 6.74 -1.10
CA ALA A 351 14.03 6.40 -0.17
C ALA A 351 13.58 5.56 1.03
N ASN A 352 12.35 5.79 1.49
CA ASN A 352 11.74 5.07 2.60
C ASN A 352 11.08 3.79 2.11
N ILE A 353 11.04 2.75 2.95
CA ILE A 353 10.37 1.48 2.62
C ILE A 353 8.86 1.72 2.53
N MET A 354 8.33 2.53 3.45
CA MET A 354 6.93 2.91 3.48
C MET A 354 6.78 4.40 3.12
N ARG A 355 5.87 4.68 2.18
CA ARG A 355 5.48 6.04 1.80
C ARG A 355 4.55 6.63 2.86
N TYR A 356 4.64 7.95 3.06
CA TYR A 356 3.79 8.70 3.99
C TYR A 356 2.29 8.41 3.79
N ARG A 357 1.83 8.48 2.54
CA ARG A 357 0.43 8.19 2.20
C ARG A 357 -0.01 6.79 2.66
N THR A 358 0.87 5.80 2.59
CA THR A 358 0.53 4.44 3.02
C THR A 358 0.42 4.35 4.53
N MET A 359 1.35 4.95 5.27
CA MET A 359 1.27 4.98 6.74
C MET A 359 0.05 5.76 7.21
N LEU A 360 -0.25 6.90 6.58
CA LEU A 360 -1.43 7.68 6.91
C LEU A 360 -2.74 6.86 6.80
N VAL A 361 -2.83 5.93 5.86
CA VAL A 361 -4.01 5.06 5.77
C VAL A 361 -3.97 3.90 6.78
N MET A 362 -2.79 3.48 7.24
CA MET A 362 -2.72 2.52 8.36
C MET A 362 -3.36 3.09 9.63
N GLU A 363 -3.36 4.43 9.78
CA GLU A 363 -4.00 5.15 10.88
C GLU A 363 -5.53 5.25 10.78
N PHE A 364 -6.16 4.56 9.83
CA PHE A 364 -7.60 4.67 9.59
C PHE A 364 -8.44 4.44 10.87
N GLY A 365 -8.07 3.48 11.72
CA GLY A 365 -8.75 3.26 13.00
C GLY A 365 -8.73 4.50 13.91
N HIS A 366 -7.57 5.14 14.08
CA HIS A 366 -7.41 6.37 14.86
C HIS A 366 -8.17 7.54 14.24
N MET A 367 -8.16 7.66 12.90
CA MET A 367 -8.91 8.69 12.19
C MET A 367 -10.41 8.58 12.39
N LEU A 368 -10.97 7.36 12.42
CA LEU A 368 -12.40 7.16 12.66
C LEU A 368 -12.80 7.47 14.10
N LEU A 369 -11.92 7.20 15.07
CA LEU A 369 -12.15 7.43 16.50
C LEU A 369 -12.08 8.93 16.88
N THR A 370 -11.22 9.70 16.22
CA THR A 370 -10.90 11.08 16.60
C THR A 370 -12.12 12.03 16.62
N PRO A 371 -13.00 12.08 15.58
CA PRO A 371 -14.16 12.97 15.58
C PRO A 371 -15.13 12.71 16.74
N GLU A 372 -15.29 11.45 17.12
CA GLU A 372 -16.19 11.05 18.20
C GLU A 372 -15.67 11.50 19.57
N LEU A 373 -14.35 11.36 19.78
CA LEU A 373 -13.70 11.89 20.98
C LEU A 373 -13.81 13.41 21.06
N PHE A 374 -13.74 14.12 19.92
CA PHE A 374 -13.95 15.57 19.90
C PHE A 374 -15.38 15.97 20.27
N VAL A 375 -16.40 15.32 19.70
CA VAL A 375 -17.81 15.60 20.01
C VAL A 375 -18.10 15.43 21.50
N ARG A 376 -17.45 14.45 22.14
CA ARG A 376 -17.72 14.06 23.53
C ARG A 376 -16.80 14.72 24.55
N ALA A 377 -15.64 15.21 24.11
CA ALA A 377 -14.77 16.09 24.89
C ALA A 377 -15.37 17.49 25.11
N ARG A 378 -16.62 17.74 24.69
CA ARG A 378 -17.47 18.91 25.02
C ARG A 378 -17.74 19.01 26.54
N THR A 379 -16.69 19.00 27.33
CA THR A 379 -16.64 19.60 28.65
C THR A 379 -16.77 21.12 28.48
N THR A 380 -17.07 21.82 29.56
CA THR A 380 -17.13 23.29 29.61
C THR A 380 -15.77 23.97 29.41
N ASP A 381 -14.68 23.22 29.18
CA ASP A 381 -13.31 23.76 29.07
C ASP A 381 -12.78 23.70 27.62
N PRO A 382 -12.69 24.86 26.92
CA PRO A 382 -12.08 24.95 25.59
C PRO A 382 -10.63 24.48 25.53
N ALA A 383 -9.86 24.57 26.63
CA ALA A 383 -8.47 24.14 26.65
C ALA A 383 -8.35 22.62 26.46
N MET A 384 -9.22 21.85 27.13
CA MET A 384 -9.28 20.40 27.00
C MET A 384 -9.59 19.96 25.55
N ASN A 385 -10.53 20.63 24.89
CA ASN A 385 -10.83 20.35 23.48
C ASN A 385 -9.60 20.54 22.58
N LEU A 386 -8.80 21.57 22.85
CA LEU A 386 -7.56 21.80 22.12
C LEU A 386 -6.52 20.70 22.40
N HIS A 387 -6.39 20.25 23.65
CA HIS A 387 -5.54 19.10 24.00
C HIS A 387 -5.93 17.84 23.23
N VAL A 388 -7.22 17.51 23.18
CA VAL A 388 -7.73 16.36 22.42
C VAL A 388 -7.38 16.48 20.94
N ILE A 389 -7.66 17.63 20.32
CA ILE A 389 -7.32 17.86 18.91
C ILE A 389 -5.80 17.71 18.70
N CYS A 390 -4.97 18.37 19.52
CA CYS A 390 -3.52 18.33 19.38
C CYS A 390 -2.97 16.91 19.57
N GLY A 391 -3.46 16.16 20.55
CA GLY A 391 -2.99 14.81 20.85
C GLY A 391 -3.31 13.83 19.72
N PHE A 392 -4.53 13.87 19.18
CA PHE A 392 -4.90 12.99 18.06
C PHE A 392 -4.26 13.39 16.74
N LEU A 393 -4.16 14.70 16.43
CA LEU A 393 -3.42 15.15 15.26
C LEU A 393 -1.93 14.78 15.36
N SER A 394 -1.34 14.92 16.55
CA SER A 394 0.03 14.46 16.80
C SER A 394 0.14 12.95 16.61
N MET A 395 -0.80 12.15 17.13
CA MET A 395 -0.78 10.71 16.95
C MET A 395 -0.79 10.31 15.48
N ILE A 396 -1.79 10.79 14.73
CA ILE A 396 -2.05 10.41 13.34
C ILE A 396 -0.99 10.95 12.38
N PHE A 397 -0.56 12.21 12.55
CA PHE A 397 0.28 12.88 11.56
C PHE A 397 1.73 13.02 11.98
N VAL A 398 2.10 12.70 13.22
CA VAL A 398 3.44 12.91 13.76
C VAL A 398 4.00 11.65 14.39
N THR A 399 3.51 11.22 15.55
CA THR A 399 4.24 10.25 16.38
C THR A 399 4.33 8.88 15.74
N ASP A 400 3.26 8.40 15.10
CA ASP A 400 3.28 7.08 14.48
C ASP A 400 4.14 7.08 13.21
N MET A 401 4.16 8.22 12.49
CA MET A 401 5.03 8.45 11.33
C MET A 401 6.51 8.49 11.73
N LEU A 402 6.84 9.23 12.79
CA LEU A 402 8.20 9.31 13.33
C LEU A 402 8.66 7.97 13.92
N ALA A 403 7.78 7.25 14.62
CA ALA A 403 8.04 5.90 15.11
C ALA A 403 8.37 4.96 13.94
N MET A 404 7.55 4.96 12.89
CA MET A 404 7.79 4.13 11.71
C MET A 404 9.08 4.49 10.97
N SER A 405 9.45 5.77 10.92
CA SER A 405 10.75 6.19 10.38
C SER A 405 11.91 5.69 11.25
N ALA A 406 11.81 5.84 12.57
CA ALA A 406 12.84 5.37 13.50
C ALA A 406 13.00 3.83 13.43
N ILE A 407 11.90 3.11 13.32
CA ILE A 407 11.89 1.65 13.15
C ILE A 407 12.57 1.25 11.85
N GLN A 408 12.23 1.87 10.72
CA GLN A 408 12.89 1.61 9.44
C GLN A 408 14.41 1.81 9.54
N PHE A 409 14.84 2.88 10.22
CA PHE A 409 16.24 3.16 10.44
C PHE A 409 16.92 2.11 11.33
N VAL A 410 16.32 1.76 12.46
CA VAL A 410 16.87 0.76 13.40
C VAL A 410 16.93 -0.62 12.75
N VAL A 411 15.87 -1.06 12.06
CA VAL A 411 15.87 -2.35 11.37
C VAL A 411 16.98 -2.38 10.31
N ARG A 412 17.19 -1.29 9.56
CA ARG A 412 18.30 -1.19 8.60
C ARG A 412 19.67 -1.32 9.30
N LEU A 413 19.89 -0.60 10.39
CA LEU A 413 21.14 -0.69 11.16
C LEU A 413 21.39 -2.11 11.71
N MET A 414 20.36 -2.74 12.26
CA MET A 414 20.46 -4.10 12.82
C MET A 414 20.66 -5.14 11.73
N HIS A 415 19.96 -5.00 10.61
CA HIS A 415 20.03 -5.93 9.48
C HIS A 415 21.38 -5.86 8.77
N ASP A 416 21.98 -4.66 8.69
CA ASP A 416 23.29 -4.42 8.08
C ASP A 416 24.46 -4.62 9.03
N SER A 417 24.18 -4.92 10.30
CA SER A 417 25.19 -5.09 11.30
C SER A 417 26.08 -6.30 11.00
N ARG A 418 27.40 -6.07 11.00
CA ARG A 418 28.41 -7.14 10.95
C ARG A 418 28.74 -7.69 12.34
N ASN A 419 28.16 -7.13 13.39
CA ASN A 419 28.40 -7.57 14.76
C ASN A 419 27.70 -8.93 14.99
N SER A 420 28.49 -9.96 15.32
CA SER A 420 28.00 -11.33 15.52
C SER A 420 26.94 -11.43 16.62
N PHE A 421 27.07 -10.63 17.69
CA PHE A 421 26.07 -10.58 18.76
C PHE A 421 24.72 -10.06 18.24
N ILE A 422 24.71 -8.98 17.47
CA ILE A 422 23.48 -8.42 16.88
C ILE A 422 22.86 -9.42 15.92
N LEU A 423 23.66 -10.07 15.06
CA LEU A 423 23.16 -11.09 14.14
C LEU A 423 22.51 -12.29 14.86
N ALA A 424 23.10 -12.74 15.98
CA ALA A 424 22.56 -13.82 16.79
C ALA A 424 21.28 -13.42 17.57
N THR A 425 21.14 -12.14 17.90
CA THR A 425 20.07 -11.65 18.80
C THR A 425 18.97 -10.84 18.12
N LYS A 426 19.14 -10.44 16.85
CA LYS A 426 18.23 -9.49 16.18
C LYS A 426 16.76 -9.93 16.16
N TRP A 427 16.49 -11.24 16.16
CA TRP A 427 15.12 -11.78 16.12
C TRP A 427 14.31 -11.55 17.40
N TRP A 428 14.95 -11.30 18.55
CA TRP A 428 14.27 -10.92 19.79
C TRP A 428 14.60 -9.48 20.20
N LEU A 429 15.85 -9.04 20.02
CA LEU A 429 16.27 -7.68 20.32
C LEU A 429 15.54 -6.66 19.44
N GLY A 430 15.36 -6.97 18.15
CA GLY A 430 14.67 -6.10 17.20
C GLY A 430 13.24 -5.80 17.63
N PRO A 431 12.39 -6.80 17.86
CA PRO A 431 11.03 -6.60 18.36
C PRO A 431 10.93 -5.84 19.69
N VAL A 432 11.87 -6.07 20.63
CA VAL A 432 11.92 -5.31 21.88
C VAL A 432 12.19 -3.84 21.62
N VAL A 433 13.21 -3.52 20.83
CA VAL A 433 13.56 -2.13 20.49
C VAL A 433 12.41 -1.45 19.73
N LEU A 434 11.77 -2.14 18.78
CA LEU A 434 10.59 -1.63 18.06
C LEU A 434 9.44 -1.28 19.01
N SER A 435 9.16 -2.16 19.98
CA SER A 435 8.09 -1.95 20.96
C SER A 435 8.39 -0.77 21.87
N MET A 436 9.66 -0.59 22.28
CA MET A 436 10.10 0.58 23.04
C MET A 436 9.92 1.87 22.23
N ILE A 437 10.25 1.86 20.93
CA ILE A 437 10.07 3.03 20.05
C ILE A 437 8.58 3.40 19.98
N PHE A 438 7.72 2.45 19.60
CA PHE A 438 6.28 2.72 19.51
C PHE A 438 5.70 3.18 20.85
N ALA A 439 5.98 2.46 21.94
CA ALA A 439 5.48 2.83 23.26
C ALA A 439 5.89 4.27 23.65
N THR A 440 7.12 4.68 23.34
CA THR A 440 7.61 6.03 23.62
C THR A 440 6.85 7.08 22.81
N PHE A 441 6.69 6.87 21.50
CA PHE A 441 6.00 7.82 20.62
C PHE A 441 4.50 7.91 20.94
N THR A 442 3.81 6.79 21.10
CA THR A 442 2.37 6.75 21.44
C THR A 442 2.10 7.35 22.82
N THR A 443 2.93 7.04 23.82
CA THR A 443 2.79 7.63 25.17
C THR A 443 3.05 9.13 25.14
N SER A 444 4.01 9.61 24.33
CA SER A 444 4.26 11.04 24.17
C SER A 444 3.04 11.77 23.60
N SER A 445 2.32 11.16 22.65
CA SER A 445 1.04 11.69 22.17
C SER A 445 -0.05 11.69 23.25
N LEU A 446 -0.10 10.70 24.14
CA LEU A 446 -1.01 10.74 25.29
C LEU A 446 -0.65 11.84 26.30
N MET A 447 0.64 12.20 26.45
CA MET A 447 1.01 13.32 27.34
C MET A 447 0.51 14.66 26.83
N ILE A 448 0.35 14.80 25.51
CA ILE A 448 -0.30 15.96 24.91
C ILE A 448 -1.77 16.03 25.33
N LEU A 449 -2.43 14.89 25.57
CA LEU A 449 -3.82 14.84 26.06
C LEU A 449 -3.94 15.18 27.55
N HIS A 450 -2.84 15.23 28.32
CA HIS A 450 -2.90 15.47 29.75
C HIS A 450 -3.32 16.92 30.05
N PRO A 451 -4.36 17.18 30.86
CA PRO A 451 -4.89 18.53 31.11
C PRO A 451 -3.89 19.50 31.71
N GLU A 452 -2.99 18.99 32.57
CA GLU A 452 -1.99 19.83 33.23
C GLU A 452 -0.80 20.17 32.30
N SER A 453 -0.75 19.60 31.09
CA SER A 453 0.27 19.95 30.10
C SER A 453 0.05 21.39 29.61
N PRO A 454 1.01 22.31 29.76
CA PRO A 454 0.78 23.68 29.30
C PRO A 454 0.62 23.73 27.77
N LEU A 455 -0.49 24.29 27.27
CA LEU A 455 -0.71 24.46 25.83
C LEU A 455 0.43 25.19 25.11
N LYS A 456 1.07 26.15 25.79
CA LYS A 456 2.24 26.89 25.30
C LYS A 456 3.44 25.99 25.01
N CYS A 457 3.52 24.80 25.62
CA CYS A 457 4.55 23.79 25.35
C CYS A 457 4.07 22.77 24.31
N VAL A 458 2.80 22.36 24.38
CA VAL A 458 2.20 21.38 23.46
C VAL A 458 2.27 21.85 22.01
N MET A 459 1.88 23.10 21.74
CA MET A 459 1.78 23.62 20.37
C MET A 459 3.15 23.64 19.64
N PRO A 460 4.24 24.17 20.23
CA PRO A 460 5.58 24.06 19.64
C PRO A 460 6.04 22.61 19.40
N VAL A 461 5.77 21.69 20.33
CA VAL A 461 6.14 20.27 20.17
C VAL A 461 5.43 19.66 18.97
N CYS A 462 4.13 19.90 18.82
CA CYS A 462 3.36 19.44 17.66
C CYS A 462 3.91 20.03 16.35
N ALA A 463 4.21 21.34 16.34
CA ALA A 463 4.75 22.03 15.17
C ALA A 463 6.12 21.48 14.75
N VAL A 464 7.04 21.28 15.70
CA VAL A 464 8.35 20.68 15.45
C VAL A 464 8.18 19.25 14.92
N GLY A 465 7.27 18.47 15.52
CA GLY A 465 6.97 17.12 15.07
C GLY A 465 6.45 17.05 13.62
N LEU A 466 5.54 17.96 13.26
CA LEU A 466 5.05 18.10 11.87
C LEU A 466 6.16 18.50 10.90
N LEU A 467 7.03 19.43 11.28
CA LEU A 467 8.18 19.84 10.46
C LEU A 467 9.18 18.69 10.25
N LEU A 468 9.47 17.93 11.30
CA LEU A 468 10.34 16.73 11.22
C LEU A 468 9.72 15.67 10.31
N THR A 469 8.42 15.40 10.49
CA THR A 469 7.69 14.44 9.66
C THR A 469 7.69 14.88 8.19
N TYR A 470 7.42 16.15 7.93
CA TYR A 470 7.53 16.73 6.59
C TYR A 470 8.94 16.58 6.03
N TYR A 471 9.99 16.86 6.80
CA TYR A 471 11.37 16.74 6.32
C TYR A 471 11.76 15.29 5.96
N ILE A 472 11.34 14.32 6.77
CA ILE A 472 11.61 12.89 6.54
C ILE A 472 10.86 12.36 5.31
N TYR A 473 9.62 12.83 5.11
CA TYR A 473 8.72 12.30 4.10
C TYR A 473 8.50 13.20 2.90
N ARG A 474 9.16 14.36 2.84
CA ARG A 474 9.07 15.24 1.67
C ARG A 474 9.42 14.42 0.43
N PRO A 475 8.64 14.57 -0.66
CA PRO A 475 9.04 14.02 -1.93
C PRO A 475 10.48 14.49 -2.19
N GLN A 476 11.40 13.55 -2.36
CA GLN A 476 12.68 13.89 -2.94
C GLN A 476 12.34 14.29 -4.36
N THR A 477 12.13 15.60 -4.59
CA THR A 477 12.13 16.17 -5.92
C THR A 477 13.40 15.65 -6.55
N LEU A 478 13.26 14.94 -7.67
CA LEU A 478 14.38 14.56 -8.51
C LEU A 478 14.99 15.89 -8.99
N GLU A 479 15.79 16.54 -8.14
CA GLU A 479 16.50 17.76 -8.47
C GLU A 479 17.38 17.44 -9.68
N GLU A 480 16.99 18.02 -10.81
CA GLU A 480 17.85 18.45 -11.91
C GLU A 480 18.73 17.40 -12.59
N GLY A 481 18.38 16.12 -12.48
CA GLY A 481 18.80 15.12 -13.46
C GLY A 481 18.04 15.35 -14.76
N GLY A 482 18.46 16.36 -15.54
CA GLY A 482 17.85 16.84 -16.78
C GLY A 482 17.03 15.75 -17.47
N VAL A 483 15.72 15.95 -17.50
CA VAL A 483 14.81 15.09 -18.25
C VAL A 483 15.34 15.07 -19.68
N SER A 484 16.02 13.99 -20.03
CA SER A 484 16.35 13.67 -21.41
C SER A 484 15.04 13.80 -22.19
N THR A 485 15.08 14.65 -23.22
CA THR A 485 14.05 14.73 -24.26
C THR A 485 13.48 13.34 -24.56
N PRO A 486 12.16 13.21 -24.80
CA PRO A 486 11.55 11.92 -25.13
C PRO A 486 12.42 11.23 -26.18
N LEU A 487 12.83 9.99 -25.88
CA LEU A 487 13.54 9.09 -26.80
C LEU A 487 12.95 9.33 -28.19
N ASP A 488 13.79 9.80 -29.12
CA ASP A 488 13.39 10.28 -30.44
C ASP A 488 12.17 9.53 -30.93
N THR A 489 11.04 10.23 -31.04
CA THR A 489 9.78 9.63 -31.47
C THR A 489 10.05 8.79 -32.71
N PRO A 490 9.73 7.48 -32.70
CA PRO A 490 9.98 6.66 -33.87
C PRO A 490 9.26 7.30 -35.07
N PRO A 491 9.86 7.25 -36.28
CA PRO A 491 9.24 7.82 -37.47
C PRO A 491 7.83 7.24 -37.62
N LYS A 492 6.85 8.12 -37.85
CA LYS A 492 5.40 7.82 -38.00
C LYS A 492 5.06 6.98 -39.24
N THR A 493 5.95 6.12 -39.70
CA THR A 493 5.80 5.39 -40.96
C THR A 493 6.22 3.94 -40.75
N GLU A 494 5.29 3.07 -40.35
CA GLU A 494 5.37 1.62 -40.59
C GLU A 494 4.09 0.92 -40.08
N SER A 495 2.99 1.01 -40.85
CA SER A 495 1.85 0.07 -40.67
C SER A 495 2.01 -1.19 -41.51
N SER A 496 2.94 -1.22 -42.48
CA SER A 496 3.10 -2.34 -43.42
C SER A 496 4.14 -3.38 -42.99
N LEU A 497 4.95 -3.11 -41.96
CA LEU A 497 5.96 -4.06 -41.45
C LEU A 497 5.39 -5.04 -40.43
N ASP A 498 4.41 -4.61 -39.62
CA ASP A 498 3.78 -5.43 -38.57
C ASP A 498 3.14 -6.70 -39.14
N THR A 499 2.44 -6.59 -40.28
CA THR A 499 1.77 -7.74 -40.92
C THR A 499 2.77 -8.82 -41.37
N LYS A 500 4.01 -8.46 -41.73
CA LYS A 500 5.07 -9.43 -42.08
C LYS A 500 5.67 -10.10 -40.85
N LEU A 501 5.81 -9.37 -39.74
CA LEU A 501 6.30 -9.94 -38.49
C LEU A 501 5.29 -10.93 -37.91
N ILE A 502 4.01 -10.57 -37.88
CA ILE A 502 2.90 -11.44 -37.45
C ILE A 502 2.88 -12.73 -38.29
N ARG A 503 3.03 -12.61 -39.62
CA ARG A 503 3.11 -13.79 -40.51
C ARG A 503 4.34 -14.67 -40.24
N ARG A 504 5.47 -14.08 -39.83
CA ARG A 504 6.69 -14.82 -39.48
C ARG A 504 6.61 -15.48 -38.10
N ILE A 505 5.92 -14.85 -37.14
CA ILE A 505 5.64 -15.43 -35.82
C ILE A 505 4.68 -16.62 -35.98
N ASN A 506 3.60 -16.45 -36.74
CA ASN A 506 2.63 -17.52 -37.06
C ASN A 506 3.20 -18.67 -37.91
N ALA A 507 4.40 -18.52 -38.48
CA ALA A 507 5.07 -19.58 -39.23
C ALA A 507 6.09 -20.35 -38.38
N VAL A 508 6.42 -19.84 -37.19
CA VAL A 508 7.36 -20.45 -36.23
C VAL A 508 6.61 -21.12 -35.09
N LEU A 509 5.45 -20.57 -34.70
CA LEU A 509 4.41 -21.25 -33.93
C LEU A 509 3.64 -22.22 -34.84
#